data_AF-A0A5N5NLN9-F1
#
_entry.id   AF-A0A5N5NLN9-F1
#
_cell.length_a   1.000
_cell.length_b   1.000
_cell.length_c   1.000
_cell.angle_alpha   90.00
_cell.angle_beta   90.00
_cell.angle_gamma   90.00
#
_symmetry.space_group_name_H-M   'P 1'
#
loop_
_entity.id
_entity.type
_entity.pdbx_description
1 polymer ?
#
loop_
_entity_poly.entity_id
_entity_poly.type
_entity_poly.pdbx_seq_one_letter_code
_entity_poly.pdbx_strand_id
1 'polypeptide(L)'
;MVSVIGSMFHHGDSKNITLTLNQALMRFDAQKCLQQGTYTAVEAYGGEARLHYNSSGYIYELIWGGTWSLFSTGNTSYLGYVTDNFRAAEAEEAMSEQGVFCWNNKLTASAVLLTSLRYFHELGYPYDVVSGSSSIRLICS
;
A
#
# COMPACT_ATOMS: atom_id res chain seq x y z
N MET A 1 -9.59 5.17 5.42
CA MET A 1 -8.93 4.19 4.54
C MET A 1 -8.76 2.79 5.18
N VAL A 2 -8.81 2.67 6.52
CA VAL A 2 -8.77 1.38 7.26
C VAL A 2 -9.76 0.32 6.74
N SER A 3 -10.88 0.75 6.14
CA SER A 3 -11.90 -0.13 5.55
C SER A 3 -11.47 -0.86 4.26
N VAL A 4 -10.44 -0.41 3.53
CA VAL A 4 -10.08 -0.98 2.20
C VAL A 4 -9.25 -2.25 2.34
N ILE A 5 -8.32 -2.27 3.31
CA ILE A 5 -7.39 -3.38 3.49
C ILE A 5 -8.06 -4.56 4.19
N GLY A 6 -8.96 -4.29 5.15
CA GLY A 6 -9.73 -5.33 5.82
C GLY A 6 -10.57 -6.20 4.87
N SER A 7 -11.13 -5.62 3.80
CA SER A 7 -11.88 -6.37 2.80
C SER A 7 -11.00 -7.23 1.87
N MET A 8 -9.70 -6.92 1.76
CA MET A 8 -8.78 -7.69 0.91
C MET A 8 -8.34 -9.03 1.52
N PHE A 9 -8.45 -9.18 2.85
CA PHE A 9 -7.96 -10.35 3.58
C PHE A 9 -9.04 -11.29 4.10
N HIS A 10 -10.33 -10.96 3.93
CA HIS A 10 -11.42 -11.81 4.38
C HIS A 10 -11.72 -12.94 3.39
N HIS A 11 -11.35 -14.16 3.76
CA HIS A 11 -11.65 -15.41 3.06
C HIS A 11 -13.12 -15.82 3.30
N GLY A 12 -14.07 -15.06 2.73
CA GLY A 12 -15.51 -15.36 2.71
C GLY A 12 -16.03 -15.60 1.29
N ASP A 13 -17.35 -15.80 1.12
CA ASP A 13 -17.98 -16.08 -0.19
C ASP A 13 -17.45 -15.19 -1.33
N SER A 14 -16.95 -15.82 -2.41
CA SER A 14 -16.19 -15.16 -3.49
C SER A 14 -16.92 -14.00 -4.17
N LYS A 15 -18.25 -14.06 -4.27
CA LYS A 15 -19.07 -12.99 -4.83
C LYS A 15 -19.03 -11.70 -3.99
N ASN A 16 -18.90 -11.85 -2.66
CA ASN A 16 -18.83 -10.72 -1.75
C ASN A 16 -17.43 -10.09 -1.77
N ILE A 17 -16.39 -10.90 -1.97
CA ILE A 17 -15.01 -10.43 -2.13
C ILE A 17 -14.85 -9.58 -3.39
N THR A 18 -15.33 -10.04 -4.55
CA THR A 18 -15.20 -9.27 -5.80
C THR A 18 -15.94 -7.94 -5.73
N LEU A 19 -17.16 -7.92 -5.14
CA LEU A 19 -17.92 -6.69 -4.97
C LEU A 19 -17.21 -5.70 -4.04
N THR A 20 -16.70 -6.18 -2.91
CA THR A 20 -16.00 -5.33 -1.94
C THR A 20 -14.67 -4.80 -2.50
N LEU A 21 -13.93 -5.62 -3.26
CA LEU A 21 -12.72 -5.18 -3.96
C LEU A 21 -13.03 -4.08 -4.98
N ASN A 22 -14.04 -4.27 -5.83
CA ASN A 22 -14.42 -3.26 -6.82
C ASN A 22 -14.87 -1.95 -6.15
N GLN A 23 -15.61 -2.02 -5.04
CA GLN A 23 -15.97 -0.83 -4.27
C GLN A 23 -14.75 -0.13 -3.67
N ALA A 24 -13.78 -0.88 -3.17
CA ALA A 24 -12.55 -0.33 -2.63
C ALA A 24 -11.71 0.36 -3.71
N LEU A 25 -11.55 -0.26 -4.88
CA LEU A 25 -10.83 0.31 -6.01
C LEU A 25 -11.50 1.58 -6.51
N MET A 26 -12.83 1.60 -6.67
CA MET A 26 -13.56 2.83 -7.04
C MET A 26 -13.35 3.96 -6.04
N ARG A 27 -13.33 3.66 -4.73
CA ARG A 27 -13.06 4.67 -3.69
C ARG A 27 -11.63 5.19 -3.76
N PHE A 28 -10.66 4.30 -3.95
CA PHE A 28 -9.26 4.68 -4.13
C PHE A 28 -9.08 5.53 -5.38
N ASP A 29 -9.66 5.14 -6.51
CA ASP A 29 -9.58 5.87 -7.77
C ASP A 29 -10.28 7.23 -7.71
N ALA A 30 -11.33 7.37 -6.90
CA ALA A 30 -11.90 8.68 -6.61
C ALA A 30 -10.92 9.54 -5.79
N GLN A 31 -10.33 8.97 -4.74
CA GLN A 31 -9.38 9.68 -3.86
C GLN A 31 -8.09 10.10 -4.56
N LYS A 32 -7.55 9.29 -5.49
CA LYS A 32 -6.35 9.66 -6.25
C LYS A 32 -6.59 10.85 -7.19
N CYS A 33 -7.81 11.00 -7.72
CA CYS A 33 -8.14 12.03 -8.71
C CYS A 33 -8.56 13.35 -8.04
N LEU A 34 -9.09 13.27 -6.83
CA LEU A 34 -9.42 14.44 -6.03
C LEU A 34 -8.15 14.84 -5.26
N GLN A 35 -7.66 16.07 -5.45
CA GLN A 35 -6.64 16.66 -4.59
C GLN A 35 -7.23 16.86 -3.19
N GLN A 36 -7.33 15.78 -2.41
CA GLN A 36 -8.01 15.76 -1.12
C GLN A 36 -7.02 16.02 0.00
N GLY A 37 -7.36 16.97 0.87
CA GLY A 37 -6.61 17.23 2.10
C GLY A 37 -6.78 16.13 3.14
N THR A 38 -6.12 16.31 4.28
CA THR A 38 -6.23 15.37 5.40
C THR A 38 -7.65 15.37 5.98
N TYR A 39 -8.11 14.24 6.51
CA TYR A 39 -9.48 14.16 7.06
C TYR A 39 -9.67 15.08 8.28
N THR A 40 -8.58 15.35 9.01
CA THR A 40 -8.57 16.30 10.13
C THR A 40 -8.57 17.75 9.67
N ALA A 41 -8.39 18.07 8.39
CA ALA A 41 -8.38 19.46 7.90
C ALA A 41 -9.77 20.11 7.93
N VAL A 42 -10.85 19.32 7.81
CA VAL A 42 -12.22 19.85 7.74
C VAL A 42 -12.89 19.74 9.10
N GLU A 43 -13.21 20.89 9.71
CA GLU A 43 -13.83 20.96 11.04
C GLU A 43 -15.11 20.11 11.13
N ALA A 44 -15.98 20.22 10.13
CA ALA A 44 -17.28 19.53 10.10
C ALA A 44 -17.20 18.00 10.10
N TYR A 45 -16.07 17.41 9.67
CA TYR A 45 -15.94 15.95 9.52
C TYR A 45 -14.86 15.34 10.40
N GLY A 46 -13.82 16.10 10.77
CA GLY A 46 -12.65 15.58 11.48
C GLY A 46 -11.97 16.57 12.40
N GLY A 47 -12.57 17.74 12.68
CA GLY A 47 -12.00 18.75 13.58
C GLY A 47 -11.72 18.21 14.97
N GLU A 48 -12.71 17.56 15.59
CA GLU A 48 -12.59 16.95 16.92
C GLU A 48 -11.48 15.88 17.01
N ALA A 49 -11.26 15.15 15.92
CA ALA A 49 -10.22 14.12 15.87
C ALA A 49 -8.81 14.72 15.87
N ARG A 50 -8.63 16.01 15.52
CA ARG A 50 -7.32 16.67 15.46
C ARG A 50 -6.59 16.68 16.81
N LEU A 51 -7.32 16.59 17.92
CA LEU A 51 -6.74 16.56 19.27
C LEU A 51 -6.12 15.20 19.65
N HIS A 52 -6.46 14.14 18.92
CA HIS A 52 -6.05 12.77 19.25
C HIS A 52 -5.33 12.06 18.10
N TYR A 53 -5.80 12.29 16.88
CA TYR A 53 -5.35 11.67 15.65
C TYR A 53 -5.18 12.74 14.57
N ASN A 54 -4.22 13.65 14.75
CA ASN A 54 -3.93 14.66 13.75
C ASN A 54 -3.17 14.08 12.55
N SER A 55 -3.81 14.01 11.39
CA SER A 55 -3.19 13.46 10.19
C SER A 55 -2.20 14.45 9.56
N SER A 56 -0.95 14.02 9.37
CA SER A 56 0.12 14.86 8.77
C SER A 56 0.00 15.01 7.27
N GLY A 57 -0.50 13.98 6.57
CA GLY A 57 -0.54 13.97 5.11
C GLY A 57 -1.38 12.84 4.56
N TYR A 58 -2.18 13.14 3.55
CA TYR A 58 -2.99 12.15 2.86
C TYR A 58 -2.16 11.31 1.87
N ILE A 59 -1.01 11.83 1.43
CA ILE A 59 -0.15 11.18 0.44
C ILE A 59 0.36 9.82 0.93
N TYR A 60 0.67 9.68 2.22
CA TYR A 60 1.09 8.42 2.83
C TYR A 60 0.00 7.35 2.75
N GLU A 61 -1.27 7.76 2.88
CA GLU A 61 -2.43 6.88 2.73
C GLU A 61 -2.61 6.49 1.26
N LEU A 62 -2.45 7.42 0.31
CA LEU A 62 -2.56 7.11 -1.11
C LEU A 62 -1.47 6.16 -1.59
N ILE A 63 -0.23 6.32 -1.12
CA ILE A 63 0.88 5.39 -1.40
C ILE A 63 0.56 4.00 -0.84
N TRP A 64 0.08 3.93 0.40
CA TRP A 64 -0.29 2.67 1.03
C TRP A 64 -1.45 1.97 0.31
N GLY A 65 -2.52 2.70 0.00
CA GLY A 65 -3.67 2.21 -0.75
C GLY A 65 -3.32 1.79 -2.18
N GLY A 66 -2.45 2.54 -2.85
CA GLY A 66 -1.94 2.20 -4.19
C GLY A 66 -1.09 0.93 -4.17
N THR A 67 -0.26 0.76 -3.15
CA THR A 67 0.56 -0.45 -2.96
C THR A 67 -0.32 -1.70 -2.77
N TRP A 68 -1.39 -1.60 -1.97
CA TRP A 68 -2.36 -2.71 -1.82
C TRP A 68 -3.21 -2.94 -3.07
N SER A 69 -3.58 -1.86 -3.79
CA SER A 69 -4.29 -1.97 -5.07
C SER A 69 -3.44 -2.70 -6.12
N LEU A 70 -2.13 -2.46 -6.14
CA LEU A 70 -1.17 -3.23 -6.95
C LEU A 70 -1.19 -4.72 -6.59
N PHE A 71 -1.05 -5.08 -5.30
CA PHE A 71 -1.03 -6.49 -4.90
C PHE A 71 -2.35 -7.23 -5.11
N SER A 72 -3.48 -6.54 -4.97
CA SER A 72 -4.81 -7.16 -5.12
C SER A 72 -5.24 -7.34 -6.58
N THR A 73 -4.75 -6.50 -7.50
CA THR A 73 -5.20 -6.50 -8.90
C THR A 73 -4.12 -6.92 -9.90
N GLY A 74 -2.84 -6.81 -9.53
CA GLY A 74 -1.71 -6.94 -10.46
C GLY A 74 -1.59 -5.82 -11.49
N ASN A 75 -2.41 -4.76 -11.40
CA ASN A 75 -2.39 -3.65 -12.35
C ASN A 75 -1.22 -2.70 -12.05
N THR A 76 -0.26 -2.63 -12.98
CA THR A 76 0.98 -1.85 -12.86
C THR A 76 0.78 -0.33 -12.92
N SER A 77 -0.40 0.16 -13.33
CA SER A 77 -0.69 1.60 -13.24
C SER A 77 -0.67 2.13 -11.80
N TYR A 78 -1.06 1.29 -10.83
CA TYR A 78 -0.94 1.62 -9.40
C TYR A 78 0.53 1.68 -8.95
N LEU A 79 1.39 0.83 -9.49
CA LEU A 79 2.84 0.89 -9.24
C LEU A 79 3.40 2.24 -9.72
N GLY A 80 3.06 2.67 -10.94
CA GLY A 80 3.48 3.96 -11.48
C GLY A 80 3.06 5.12 -10.59
N TYR A 81 1.78 5.17 -10.21
CA TYR A 81 1.27 6.18 -9.29
C TYR A 81 2.01 6.21 -7.96
N VAL A 82 2.25 5.04 -7.35
CA VAL A 82 2.98 4.93 -6.08
C VAL A 82 4.41 5.44 -6.23
N THR A 83 5.14 5.02 -7.27
CA THR A 83 6.54 5.43 -7.46
C THR A 83 6.69 6.91 -7.75
N ASP A 84 5.76 7.50 -8.52
CA ASP A 84 5.80 8.92 -8.88
C ASP A 84 5.60 9.83 -7.67
N ASN A 85 4.75 9.39 -6.73
CA ASN A 85 4.45 10.15 -5.51
C ASN A 85 5.39 9.82 -4.34
N PHE A 86 6.11 8.70 -4.39
CA PHE A 86 6.94 8.22 -3.28
C PHE A 86 8.01 9.24 -2.86
N ARG A 87 8.74 9.77 -3.84
CA ARG A 87 9.82 10.75 -3.58
C ARG A 87 9.30 12.05 -2.97
N ALA A 88 8.13 12.50 -3.41
CA ALA A 88 7.49 13.69 -2.83
C ALA A 88 7.09 13.44 -1.38
N ALA A 89 6.51 12.27 -1.09
CA ALA A 89 6.15 11.88 0.26
C ALA A 89 7.37 11.76 1.19
N GLU A 90 8.50 11.22 0.71
CA GLU A 90 9.75 11.18 1.50
C GLU A 90 10.27 12.58 1.85
N ALA A 91 10.12 13.54 0.93
CA ALA A 91 10.55 14.93 1.17
C ALA A 91 9.66 15.67 2.18
N GLU A 92 8.39 15.26 2.32
CA GLU A 92 7.41 15.84 3.24
C GLU A 92 7.34 15.09 4.59
N GLU A 93 8.10 14.01 4.74
CA GLU A 93 8.09 13.16 5.93
C GLU A 93 8.62 13.92 7.16
N ALA A 94 7.84 13.90 8.24
CA ALA A 94 8.27 14.50 9.49
C ALA A 94 9.48 13.73 10.06
N MET A 95 10.53 14.43 10.49
CA MET A 95 11.72 13.79 11.06
C MET A 95 11.42 12.85 12.24
N SER A 96 10.38 13.14 13.02
CA SER A 96 9.95 12.31 14.15
C SER A 96 9.28 11.00 13.73
N GLU A 97 8.80 10.91 12.49
CA GLU A 97 8.10 9.75 11.94
C GLU A 97 8.92 9.04 10.85
N GLN A 98 10.07 9.59 10.47
CA GLN A 98 10.94 9.05 9.45
C GLN A 98 11.43 7.64 9.81
N GLY A 99 11.24 6.69 8.90
CA GLY A 99 11.65 5.31 9.10
C GLY A 99 10.75 4.52 10.08
N VAL A 100 9.66 5.12 10.58
CA VAL A 100 8.76 4.48 11.55
C VAL A 100 7.42 4.20 10.89
N PHE A 101 6.99 2.95 10.91
CA PHE A 101 5.62 2.59 10.56
C PHE A 101 4.67 2.90 11.71
N CYS A 102 3.69 3.78 11.47
CA CYS A 102 2.69 4.13 12.47
C CYS A 102 1.32 4.42 11.84
N TRP A 103 0.33 4.69 12.68
CA TRP A 103 -1.03 5.00 12.24
C TRP A 103 -1.12 6.26 11.39
N ASN A 104 -0.15 7.17 11.45
CA ASN A 104 -0.12 8.43 10.70
C ASN A 104 0.72 8.32 9.43
N ASN A 105 1.86 7.62 9.51
CA ASN A 105 2.81 7.45 8.42
C ASN A 105 3.03 5.96 8.07
N LYS A 106 2.73 5.61 6.81
CA LYS A 106 2.89 4.24 6.25
C LYS A 106 3.96 4.16 5.16
N LEU A 107 4.75 5.21 4.99
CA LEU A 107 5.72 5.31 3.91
C LEU A 107 6.80 4.24 4.04
N THR A 108 7.34 4.05 5.25
CA THR A 108 8.36 3.02 5.53
C THR A 108 7.84 1.60 5.25
N ALA A 109 6.61 1.28 5.68
CA ALA A 109 6.02 -0.04 5.39
C ALA A 109 5.78 -0.24 3.88
N SER A 110 5.39 0.82 3.17
CA SER A 110 5.23 0.79 1.72
C SER A 110 6.58 0.54 1.02
N ALA A 111 7.66 1.16 1.48
CA ALA A 111 9.01 0.91 0.96
C ALA A 111 9.43 -0.56 1.11
N VAL A 112 9.14 -1.18 2.26
CA VAL A 112 9.46 -2.59 2.50
C VAL A 112 8.68 -3.50 1.54
N LEU A 113 7.38 -3.24 1.34
CA LEU A 113 6.56 -4.03 0.42
C LEU A 113 7.01 -3.89 -1.04
N LEU A 114 7.34 -2.67 -1.49
CA LEU A 114 7.84 -2.41 -2.84
C LEU A 114 9.23 -3.03 -3.07
N THR A 115 10.09 -3.00 -2.06
CA THR A 115 11.41 -3.68 -2.10
C THR A 115 11.23 -5.19 -2.20
N SER A 116 10.30 -5.76 -1.43
CA SER A 116 9.94 -7.18 -1.50
C SER A 116 9.47 -7.58 -2.91
N LEU A 117 8.59 -6.77 -3.52
CA LEU A 117 8.15 -6.99 -4.91
C LEU A 117 9.33 -7.03 -5.89
N ARG A 118 10.27 -6.09 -5.79
CA ARG A 118 11.47 -6.05 -6.65
C ARG A 118 12.34 -7.28 -6.44
N TYR A 119 12.61 -7.63 -5.19
CA TYR A 119 13.44 -8.78 -4.84
C TYR A 119 12.90 -10.09 -5.44
N PHE A 120 11.60 -10.35 -5.29
CA PHE A 120 10.98 -11.57 -5.84
C PHE A 120 10.81 -11.54 -7.36
N HIS A 121 10.67 -10.36 -7.96
CA HIS A 121 10.61 -10.22 -9.41
C HIS A 121 11.98 -10.44 -10.07
N GLU A 122 13.05 -9.89 -9.49
CA GLU A 122 14.42 -10.00 -10.02
C GLU A 122 15.02 -11.41 -9.90
N LEU A 123 14.64 -12.18 -8.87
CA LEU A 123 15.13 -13.54 -8.69
C LEU A 123 14.48 -14.59 -9.60
N GLY A 124 13.44 -14.23 -10.34
CA GLY A 124 12.59 -15.20 -11.04
C GLY A 124 11.79 -16.03 -10.03
N TYR A 125 10.48 -15.84 -10.00
CA TYR A 125 9.61 -16.53 -9.04
C TYR A 125 9.75 -18.07 -9.18
N PRO A 126 10.03 -18.84 -8.12
CA PRO A 126 10.56 -20.20 -8.23
C PRO A 126 9.44 -21.26 -8.35
N TYR A 127 8.62 -21.19 -9.40
CA TYR A 127 7.71 -22.30 -9.74
C TYR A 127 7.75 -22.76 -11.19
N ASP A 128 8.37 -22.04 -12.11
CA ASP A 128 8.37 -22.42 -13.53
C ASP A 128 9.77 -22.47 -14.15
N VAL A 129 10.78 -23.00 -13.46
CA VAL A 129 11.89 -23.71 -14.13
C VAL A 129 12.58 -24.66 -13.16
N VAL A 130 12.35 -25.96 -13.34
CA VAL A 130 13.34 -27.08 -13.36
C VAL A 130 12.57 -28.40 -13.27
N SER A 131 11.99 -28.83 -14.40
CA SER A 131 12.09 -30.24 -14.78
C SER A 131 13.45 -30.37 -15.46
N GLY A 132 14.47 -30.76 -14.70
CA GLY A 132 15.86 -30.73 -15.16
C GLY A 132 16.85 -30.88 -14.01
N SER A 133 16.87 -32.08 -13.42
CA SER A 133 17.93 -32.64 -12.57
C SER A 133 19.18 -31.77 -12.37
N SER A 134 19.39 -31.27 -11.15
CA SER A 134 20.69 -31.28 -10.45
C SER A 134 20.55 -30.74 -9.04
N SER A 135 20.97 -31.55 -8.07
CA SER A 135 20.85 -31.38 -6.62
C SER A 135 21.41 -30.05 -6.11
N ILE A 136 20.56 -29.22 -5.49
CA ILE A 136 21.01 -28.12 -4.63
C ILE A 136 21.44 -28.73 -3.28
N ARG A 137 22.77 -28.79 -3.08
CA ARG A 137 23.36 -29.06 -1.77
C ARG A 137 23.17 -27.82 -0.90
N LEU A 138 22.60 -28.07 0.29
CA LEU A 138 22.47 -27.14 1.40
C LEU A 138 23.81 -26.46 1.71
N ILE A 139 23.81 -25.13 1.76
CA ILE A 139 24.84 -24.35 2.42
C ILE A 139 24.30 -23.96 3.78
N CYS A 140 24.56 -24.82 4.76
CA CYS A 140 24.87 -24.41 6.12
C CYS A 140 26.26 -24.97 6.41
N SER A 141 27.24 -24.09 6.55
CA SER A 141 28.52 -24.38 7.22
C SER A 141 28.81 -23.27 8.22
#